data_AF-A0A0R3SZ87-F1
#
_entry.id   AF-A0A0R3SZ87-F1
#
_cell.length_a   1.000
_cell.length_b   1.000
_cell.length_c   1.000
_cell.angle_alpha   90.00
_cell.angle_beta   90.00
_cell.angle_gamma   90.00
#
_symmetry.space_group_name_H-M   'P 1'
#
loop_
_entity.id
_entity.type
_entity.pdbx_description
1 polymer ?
#
loop_
_entity_poly.entity_id
_entity_poly.type
_entity_poly.pdbx_seq_one_letter_code
_entity_poly.pdbx_strand_id
1 'polypeptide(L)'
;MNRLDKFYFPPFKPNEVVTPTTVGSHKELHYPWGWPSIDITYYHEIGPELYQDYLVPSRIFKISDVFPLTYRPLGKQWFPTPRRPISYLKSYYNTTKQTCISHNWSHAEEKPLRPVVEDCRKLMEKYPFVSRCSIPESEVVANSSSLCDEYLVNGKGEIIHKIRLHLDRDECESPLYTVRHESFKCPL
;
A
#
# COMPACT_ATOMS: atom_id res chain seq x y z
N MET A 1 -3.50 -28.46 2.47
CA MET A 1 -4.02 -27.31 3.25
C MET A 1 -4.21 -26.14 2.29
N ASN A 2 -5.42 -25.62 2.17
CA ASN A 2 -5.66 -24.35 1.47
C ASN A 2 -4.91 -23.26 2.23
N ARG A 3 -4.01 -22.57 1.52
CA ARG A 3 -2.93 -21.78 2.14
C ARG A 3 -3.26 -20.29 2.30
N LEU A 4 -4.38 -19.83 1.75
CA LEU A 4 -4.89 -18.47 1.84
C LEU A 4 -6.30 -18.53 2.41
N ASP A 5 -6.54 -17.81 3.50
CA ASP A 5 -7.90 -17.51 3.92
C ASP A 5 -8.41 -16.38 3.05
N LYS A 6 -9.52 -16.62 2.37
CA LYS A 6 -10.20 -15.63 1.54
C LYS A 6 -11.58 -15.35 2.09
N PHE A 7 -11.85 -14.09 2.40
CA PHE A 7 -13.21 -13.64 2.72
C PHE A 7 -13.91 -13.20 1.45
N TYR A 8 -14.92 -13.97 1.05
CA TYR A 8 -15.80 -13.64 -0.07
C TYR A 8 -16.93 -12.72 0.37
N PHE A 9 -17.20 -11.69 -0.43
CA PHE A 9 -18.36 -10.82 -0.23
C PHE A 9 -19.53 -11.35 -1.07
N PRO A 10 -20.70 -11.64 -0.47
CA PRO A 10 -21.85 -12.13 -1.20
C PRO A 10 -22.33 -11.12 -2.26
N PRO A 11 -23.08 -11.57 -3.28
CA PRO A 11 -23.61 -10.70 -4.33
C PRO A 11 -24.38 -9.52 -3.78
N PHE A 12 -24.03 -8.32 -4.28
CA PHE A 12 -24.76 -7.09 -4.00
C PHE A 12 -26.25 -7.22 -4.36
N LYS A 13 -26.56 -8.03 -5.39
CA LYS A 13 -27.92 -8.43 -5.75
C LYS A 13 -27.96 -9.96 -5.96
N PRO A 14 -28.72 -10.72 -5.14
CA PRO A 14 -28.74 -12.18 -5.22
C PRO A 14 -29.21 -12.76 -6.57
N ASN A 15 -29.98 -11.98 -7.34
CA ASN A 15 -30.65 -12.45 -8.56
C ASN A 15 -30.03 -11.89 -9.85
N GLU A 16 -28.93 -11.14 -9.76
CA GLU A 16 -28.25 -10.56 -10.92
C GLU A 16 -27.14 -11.50 -11.40
N VAL A 17 -27.19 -11.91 -12.68
CA VAL A 17 -26.12 -12.69 -13.29
C VAL A 17 -24.96 -11.76 -13.59
N VAL A 18 -23.90 -11.86 -12.81
CA VAL A 18 -22.68 -11.06 -12.97
C VAL A 18 -21.56 -11.94 -13.53
N THR A 19 -20.82 -11.39 -14.50
CA THR A 19 -19.65 -12.00 -15.12
C THR A 19 -18.36 -11.36 -14.59
N PRO A 20 -17.18 -11.97 -14.84
CA PRO A 20 -15.88 -11.37 -14.52
C PRO A 20 -15.62 -9.97 -15.11
N THR A 21 -16.40 -9.57 -16.12
CA THR A 21 -16.29 -8.28 -16.80
C THR A 21 -17.35 -7.26 -16.37
N THR A 22 -18.24 -7.63 -15.44
CA THR A 22 -19.29 -6.74 -14.91
C THR A 22 -18.97 -6.25 -13.51
N VAL A 23 -19.57 -5.13 -13.11
CA VAL A 23 -19.49 -4.64 -11.73
C VAL A 23 -20.43 -5.48 -10.86
N GLY A 24 -19.90 -6.24 -9.92
CA GLY A 24 -20.69 -7.12 -9.06
C GLY A 24 -19.83 -8.14 -8.32
N SER A 25 -20.43 -9.16 -7.72
CA SER A 25 -19.66 -10.29 -7.19
C SER A 25 -20.01 -11.58 -7.91
N HIS A 26 -19.05 -12.26 -8.53
CA HIS A 26 -19.25 -13.54 -9.19
C HIS A 26 -18.45 -14.63 -8.49
N LYS A 27 -18.97 -15.86 -8.51
CA LYS A 27 -18.26 -17.04 -8.06
C LYS A 27 -17.76 -17.81 -9.27
N GLU A 28 -16.46 -18.04 -9.35
CA GLU A 28 -15.91 -18.96 -10.34
C GLU A 28 -16.15 -20.41 -9.92
N LEU A 29 -16.54 -21.27 -10.87
CA LEU A 29 -16.86 -22.67 -10.57
C LEU A 29 -15.64 -23.48 -10.12
N HIS A 30 -14.44 -23.04 -10.48
CA HIS A 30 -13.19 -23.77 -10.20
C HIS A 30 -12.58 -23.45 -8.83
N TYR A 31 -13.05 -22.40 -8.14
CA TYR A 31 -12.51 -21.96 -6.86
C TYR A 31 -13.59 -22.00 -5.76
N PRO A 32 -13.22 -22.28 -4.51
CA PRO A 32 -14.18 -22.31 -3.41
C PRO A 32 -14.64 -20.91 -2.96
N TRP A 33 -14.01 -19.84 -3.46
CA TRP A 33 -14.34 -18.44 -3.19
C TRP A 33 -14.85 -17.72 -4.45
N GLY A 34 -15.37 -16.50 -4.30
CA GLY A 34 -15.71 -15.62 -5.41
C GLY A 34 -14.93 -14.30 -5.39
N TRP A 35 -15.19 -13.46 -6.38
CA TRP A 35 -14.68 -12.10 -6.49
C TRP A 35 -15.84 -11.10 -6.27
N PRO A 36 -15.62 -9.92 -5.64
CA PRO A 36 -14.40 -9.53 -4.95
C PRO A 36 -14.21 -10.32 -3.66
N SER A 37 -12.95 -10.50 -3.26
CA SER A 37 -12.56 -11.12 -2.00
C SER A 37 -11.38 -10.36 -1.37
N ILE A 38 -11.20 -10.59 -0.06
CA ILE A 38 -10.00 -10.16 0.66
C ILE A 38 -9.15 -11.39 0.94
N ASP A 39 -7.89 -11.34 0.50
CA ASP A 39 -6.87 -12.32 0.86
C ASP A 39 -6.26 -11.95 2.21
N ILE A 40 -6.19 -12.92 3.13
CA ILE A 40 -5.48 -12.78 4.40
C ILE A 40 -4.16 -13.53 4.32
N THR A 41 -3.08 -12.78 4.47
CA THR A 41 -1.73 -13.32 4.50
C THR A 41 -1.23 -13.39 5.94
N TYR A 42 -0.85 -14.58 6.38
CA TYR A 42 -0.21 -14.80 7.66
C TYR A 42 1.30 -14.64 7.56
N TYR A 43 1.93 -14.31 8.69
CA TYR A 43 3.37 -14.24 8.84
C TYR A 43 3.78 -14.99 10.10
N HIS A 44 5.04 -15.40 10.17
CA HIS A 44 5.58 -16.10 11.34
C HIS A 44 6.96 -15.56 11.70
N GLU A 45 7.32 -15.69 12.98
CA GLU A 45 8.63 -15.29 13.49
C GLU A 45 9.70 -16.29 13.03
N ILE A 46 10.82 -15.77 12.54
CA ILE A 46 11.98 -16.58 12.08
C ILE A 46 13.27 -16.25 12.84
N GLY A 47 13.21 -15.29 13.77
CA GLY A 47 14.33 -14.88 14.61
C GLY A 47 14.00 -13.60 15.38
N PRO A 48 14.93 -13.11 16.22
CA PRO A 48 14.70 -11.91 17.01
C PRO A 48 14.28 -10.72 16.12
N GLU A 49 13.08 -10.21 16.35
CA GLU A 49 12.45 -9.12 15.60
C GLU A 49 12.23 -9.35 14.10
N LEU A 50 12.51 -10.55 13.56
CA LEU A 50 12.39 -10.87 12.14
C LEU A 50 11.20 -11.79 11.88
N TYR A 51 10.38 -11.35 10.93
CA TYR A 51 9.17 -12.05 10.54
C TYR A 51 9.15 -12.28 9.04
N GLN A 52 8.51 -13.37 8.65
CA GLN A 52 8.46 -13.84 7.27
C GLN A 52 7.02 -14.08 6.84
N ASP A 53 6.68 -13.65 5.62
CA ASP A 53 5.43 -14.03 4.95
C ASP A 53 5.36 -15.56 4.85
N TYR A 54 4.27 -16.14 5.34
CA TYR A 54 4.12 -17.59 5.40
C TYR A 54 4.09 -18.26 4.02
N LEU A 55 3.67 -17.53 2.98
CA LEU A 55 3.51 -18.06 1.62
C LEU A 55 4.65 -17.68 0.69
N VAL A 56 5.32 -16.57 0.97
CA VAL A 56 6.40 -16.07 0.16
C VAL A 56 7.66 -15.93 1.03
N PRO A 57 8.45 -17.01 1.19
CA PRO A 57 9.60 -17.02 2.09
C PRO A 57 10.67 -15.96 1.79
N SER A 58 10.70 -15.41 0.57
CA SER A 58 11.60 -14.31 0.24
C SER A 58 11.21 -12.97 0.87
N ARG A 59 9.99 -12.83 1.42
CA ARG A 59 9.51 -11.61 2.06
C ARG A 59 9.76 -11.68 3.57
N ILE A 60 10.87 -11.07 3.97
CA ILE A 60 11.31 -10.98 5.36
C ILE A 60 11.32 -9.50 5.77
N PHE A 61 10.75 -9.17 6.91
CA PHE A 61 10.67 -7.80 7.43
C PHE A 61 10.88 -7.76 8.94
N LYS A 62 11.19 -6.57 9.47
CA LYS A 62 11.29 -6.35 10.92
C LYS A 62 9.93 -6.06 11.51
N ILE A 63 9.64 -6.64 12.67
CA ILE A 63 8.36 -6.39 13.36
C ILE A 63 8.23 -4.94 13.83
N SER A 64 9.36 -4.29 14.14
CA SER A 64 9.45 -2.87 14.51
C SER A 64 9.15 -1.91 13.34
N ASP A 65 9.21 -2.37 12.08
CA ASP A 65 8.72 -1.59 10.94
C ASP A 65 7.19 -1.62 10.84
N VAL A 66 6.54 -2.63 11.44
CA VAL A 66 5.09 -2.81 11.43
C VAL A 66 4.44 -2.17 12.65
N PHE A 67 4.92 -2.50 13.85
CA PHE A 67 4.29 -2.08 15.11
C PHE A 67 5.02 -0.93 15.82
N PRO A 68 4.31 -0.10 16.60
CA PRO A 68 2.85 -0.03 16.72
C PRO A 68 2.19 0.47 15.43
N LEU A 69 1.00 -0.04 15.11
CA LEU A 69 0.29 0.32 13.87
C LEU A 69 -0.06 1.82 13.84
N THR A 70 -0.08 2.40 12.64
CA THR A 70 -0.55 3.77 12.40
C THR A 70 -1.77 3.75 11.48
N TYR A 71 -2.71 4.67 11.65
CA TYR A 71 -3.90 4.73 10.80
C TYR A 71 -3.63 5.54 9.54
N ARG A 72 -4.02 5.00 8.38
CA ARG A 72 -3.94 5.67 7.08
C ARG A 72 -5.25 5.57 6.31
N PRO A 73 -5.59 6.57 5.48
CA PRO A 73 -6.83 6.57 4.72
C PRO A 73 -6.76 5.63 3.51
N LEU A 74 -7.82 4.86 3.31
CA LEU A 74 -8.12 4.14 2.07
C LEU A 74 -9.56 4.50 1.66
N GLY A 75 -9.69 5.39 0.67
CA GLY A 75 -10.97 5.99 0.33
C GLY A 75 -11.49 6.86 1.47
N LYS A 76 -12.68 6.56 2.00
CA LYS A 76 -13.32 7.29 3.11
C LYS A 76 -13.03 6.67 4.49
N GLN A 77 -12.37 5.52 4.53
CA GLN A 77 -12.14 4.76 5.75
C GLN A 77 -10.67 4.82 6.15
N TRP A 78 -10.41 4.61 7.44
CA TRP A 78 -9.07 4.58 8.01
C TRP A 78 -8.75 3.17 8.47
N PHE A 79 -7.58 2.67 8.08
CA PHE A 79 -7.15 1.31 8.41
C PHE A 79 -5.79 1.33 9.10
N PRO A 80 -5.52 0.36 9.99
CA PRO A 80 -4.22 0.20 10.57
C PRO A 80 -3.20 -0.24 9.51
N THR A 81 -2.02 0.34 9.56
CA THR A 81 -0.92 0.13 8.61
C THR A 81 0.42 0.08 9.35
N PRO A 82 1.47 -0.48 8.71
CA PRO A 82 2.82 -0.45 9.28
C PRO A 82 3.26 0.96 9.69
N ARG A 83 3.93 1.07 10.84
CA ARG A 83 4.51 2.33 11.33
C ARG A 83 5.51 2.95 10.36
N ARG A 84 6.36 2.11 9.78
CA ARG A 84 7.45 2.48 8.87
C ARG A 84 7.14 1.90 7.48
N PRO A 85 6.14 2.44 6.77
CA PRO A 85 5.62 1.82 5.55
C PRO A 85 6.67 1.74 4.44
N ILE A 86 7.60 2.68 4.34
CA ILE A 86 8.61 2.67 3.28
C ILE A 86 9.63 1.55 3.54
N SER A 87 10.12 1.42 4.78
CA SER A 87 10.98 0.32 5.20
C SER A 87 10.31 -1.04 5.00
N TYR A 88 9.06 -1.18 5.43
CA TYR A 88 8.28 -2.39 5.21
C TYR A 88 8.14 -2.73 3.71
N LEU A 89 7.77 -1.77 2.87
CA LEU A 89 7.58 -1.99 1.43
C LEU A 89 8.90 -2.30 0.70
N LYS A 90 10.04 -1.70 1.12
CA LYS A 90 11.37 -2.05 0.60
C LYS A 90 11.68 -3.52 0.83
N SER A 91 11.47 -3.99 2.05
CA SER A 91 11.68 -5.39 2.44
C SER A 91 10.70 -6.33 1.72
N TYR A 92 9.43 -5.96 1.67
CA TYR A 92 8.38 -6.80 1.10
C TYR A 92 8.50 -6.97 -0.42
N TYR A 93 8.85 -5.91 -1.15
CA TYR A 93 9.02 -5.94 -2.60
C TYR A 93 10.47 -6.16 -3.04
N ASN A 94 11.41 -6.21 -2.10
CA ASN A 94 12.85 -6.33 -2.35
C ASN A 94 13.34 -5.35 -3.44
N THR A 95 12.98 -4.07 -3.30
CA THR A 95 13.31 -3.03 -4.29
C THR A 95 13.79 -1.75 -3.63
N THR A 96 14.78 -1.14 -4.27
CA THR A 96 15.31 0.19 -3.96
C THR A 96 15.14 1.15 -5.13
N LYS A 97 14.42 0.74 -6.17
CA LYS A 97 14.21 1.52 -7.39
C LYS A 97 12.85 2.23 -7.36
N GLN A 98 12.78 3.37 -8.04
CA GLN A 98 11.53 4.14 -8.27
C GLN A 98 10.69 3.54 -9.38
N THR A 99 10.30 2.28 -9.23
CA THR A 99 9.54 1.56 -10.23
C THR A 99 8.18 1.17 -9.67
N CYS A 100 7.16 1.38 -10.47
CA CYS A 100 5.80 0.99 -10.17
C CYS A 100 5.56 -0.35 -10.87
N ILE A 101 5.07 -1.34 -10.13
CA ILE A 101 4.90 -2.70 -10.61
C ILE A 101 3.42 -3.05 -10.53
N SER A 102 2.84 -3.53 -11.63
CA SER A 102 1.48 -4.07 -11.60
C SER A 102 1.43 -5.41 -10.86
N HIS A 103 0.24 -5.81 -10.43
CA HIS A 103 0.02 -7.15 -9.90
C HIS A 103 0.33 -8.23 -10.95
N ASN A 104 0.71 -9.41 -10.47
CA ASN A 104 0.98 -10.62 -11.28
C ASN A 104 -0.22 -11.57 -11.35
N TRP A 105 -1.37 -11.16 -10.82
CA TRP A 105 -2.57 -11.98 -10.71
C TRP A 105 -3.80 -11.14 -11.00
N SER A 106 -4.71 -11.64 -11.83
CA SER A 106 -6.06 -11.09 -11.99
C SER A 106 -6.97 -11.80 -11.01
N HIS A 107 -7.38 -11.13 -9.93
CA HIS A 107 -8.34 -11.72 -8.98
C HIS A 107 -9.75 -11.85 -9.57
N ALA A 108 -10.11 -11.01 -10.54
CA ALA A 108 -11.42 -11.07 -11.17
C ALA A 108 -11.58 -12.31 -12.08
N GLU A 109 -10.48 -12.77 -12.68
CA GLU A 109 -10.45 -13.92 -13.59
C GLU A 109 -9.67 -15.11 -13.02
N GLU A 110 -9.27 -15.02 -11.74
CA GLU A 110 -8.40 -15.96 -11.01
C GLU A 110 -7.28 -16.59 -11.86
N LYS A 111 -6.53 -15.74 -12.59
CA LYS A 111 -5.48 -16.17 -13.50
C LYS A 111 -4.19 -15.35 -13.37
N PRO A 112 -3.02 -15.95 -13.68
CA PRO A 112 -1.77 -15.22 -13.67
C PRO A 112 -1.73 -14.15 -14.78
N LEU A 113 -1.11 -13.02 -14.45
CA LEU A 113 -0.80 -11.93 -15.37
C LEU A 113 0.72 -11.73 -15.43
N ARG A 114 1.23 -11.26 -16.57
CA ARG A 114 2.61 -10.78 -16.66
C ARG A 114 2.68 -9.39 -16.01
N PRO A 115 3.49 -9.20 -14.95
CA PRO A 115 3.67 -7.89 -14.35
C PRO A 115 4.28 -6.91 -15.34
N VAL A 116 3.78 -5.69 -15.34
CA VAL A 116 4.36 -4.56 -16.04
C VAL A 116 5.13 -3.74 -15.02
N VAL A 117 6.38 -3.41 -15.36
CA VAL A 117 7.25 -2.57 -14.54
C VAL A 117 7.50 -1.29 -15.31
N GLU A 118 7.15 -0.16 -14.73
CA GLU A 118 7.33 1.17 -15.33
C GLU A 118 8.03 2.12 -14.38
N ASP A 119 8.62 3.18 -14.93
CA ASP A 119 9.00 4.35 -14.15
C ASP A 119 7.72 4.99 -13.59
N CYS A 120 7.64 5.12 -12.26
CA CYS A 120 6.49 5.72 -11.59
C CYS A 120 6.17 7.13 -12.11
N ARG A 121 7.16 7.87 -12.63
CA ARG A 121 6.95 9.19 -13.24
C ARG A 121 5.98 9.17 -14.42
N LYS A 122 6.00 8.11 -15.23
CA LYS A 122 5.06 7.97 -16.36
C LYS A 122 3.61 7.84 -15.92
N LEU A 123 3.38 7.53 -14.65
CA LEU A 123 2.05 7.32 -14.08
C LEU A 123 1.51 8.57 -13.36
N MET A 124 2.31 9.62 -13.20
CA MET A 124 1.94 10.79 -12.38
C MET A 124 0.77 11.59 -12.93
N GLU A 125 0.60 11.61 -14.26
CA GLU A 125 -0.56 12.27 -14.90
C GLU A 125 -1.88 11.54 -14.63
N LYS A 126 -1.80 10.23 -14.34
CA LYS A 126 -2.97 9.36 -14.18
C LYS A 126 -3.31 9.07 -12.73
N TYR A 127 -2.31 8.93 -11.87
CA TYR A 127 -2.48 8.56 -10.48
C TYR A 127 -1.80 9.57 -9.57
N PRO A 128 -2.44 9.92 -8.44
CA PRO A 128 -1.80 10.77 -7.45
C PRO A 128 -0.71 10.01 -6.69
N PHE A 129 0.35 10.73 -6.32
CA PHE A 129 1.49 10.20 -5.58
C PHE A 129 1.64 10.91 -4.24
N VAL A 130 2.16 10.17 -3.26
CA VAL A 130 2.46 10.74 -1.94
C VAL A 130 3.78 11.51 -2.00
N SER A 131 3.73 12.75 -1.54
CA SER A 131 4.88 13.60 -1.29
C SER A 131 5.04 13.80 0.21
N ARG A 132 6.20 13.39 0.73
CA ARG A 132 6.53 13.54 2.16
C ARG A 132 7.35 14.80 2.38
N CYS A 133 7.00 15.56 3.40
CA CYS A 133 7.62 16.83 3.75
C CYS A 133 7.89 16.87 5.25
N SER A 134 9.13 17.20 5.62
CA SER A 134 9.47 17.51 7.01
C SER A 134 8.65 18.70 7.49
N ILE A 135 8.25 18.66 8.75
CA ILE A 135 7.60 19.82 9.37
C ILE A 135 8.63 20.89 9.77
N PRO A 136 8.25 22.17 9.85
CA PRO A 136 9.14 23.23 10.31
C PRO A 136 9.60 22.99 11.75
N GLU A 137 10.83 23.36 12.09
CA GLU A 137 11.39 23.19 13.44
C GLU A 137 10.56 23.89 14.52
N SER A 138 9.89 25.00 14.17
CA SER A 138 8.97 25.73 15.06
C SER A 138 7.73 24.93 15.47
N GLU A 139 7.33 23.94 14.67
CA GLU A 139 6.21 23.02 14.95
C GLU A 139 6.66 21.72 15.61
N VAL A 140 7.97 21.49 15.73
CA VAL A 140 8.52 20.35 16.45
C VAL A 140 8.37 20.63 17.94
N VAL A 141 7.32 20.07 18.54
CA VAL A 141 7.17 20.12 20.00
C VAL A 141 8.39 19.44 20.63
N ALA A 142 9.07 20.13 21.54
CA ALA A 142 10.18 19.57 22.30
C ALA A 142 9.71 18.24 22.92
N ASN A 143 10.30 17.12 22.48
CA ASN A 143 9.98 15.72 22.80
C ASN A 143 9.11 14.93 21.80
N SER A 144 8.62 15.50 20.70
CA SER A 144 7.98 14.69 19.65
C SER A 144 9.04 14.18 18.66
N SER A 145 9.28 12.88 18.67
CA SER A 145 10.00 12.19 17.59
C SER A 145 9.34 12.50 16.24
N SER A 146 10.17 12.93 15.30
CA SER A 146 9.94 13.31 13.90
C SER A 146 8.48 13.18 13.40
N LEU A 147 7.83 14.33 13.23
CA LEU A 147 6.58 14.43 12.49
C LEU A 147 6.89 14.65 11.00
N CYS A 148 6.04 14.09 10.14
CA CYS A 148 6.11 14.25 8.70
C CYS A 148 4.73 14.54 8.15
N ASP A 149 4.63 15.54 7.29
CA ASP A 149 3.43 15.78 6.51
C ASP A 149 3.49 14.93 5.23
N GLU A 150 2.45 14.15 4.98
CA GLU A 150 2.26 13.43 3.73
C GLU A 150 1.13 14.06 2.93
N TYR A 151 1.47 14.51 1.72
CA TYR A 151 0.56 15.13 0.77
C TYR A 151 0.27 14.15 -0.36
N LEU A 152 -1.00 13.82 -0.59
CA LEU A 152 -1.41 13.12 -1.79
C LEU A 152 -1.61 14.15 -2.91
N VAL A 153 -0.74 14.11 -3.92
CA VAL A 153 -0.65 15.14 -4.96
C VAL A 153 -0.97 14.54 -6.33
N ASN A 154 -1.81 15.20 -7.12
CA ASN A 154 -2.17 14.73 -8.46
C ASN A 154 -1.16 15.16 -9.55
N GLY A 155 -1.38 14.73 -10.78
CA GLY A 155 -0.53 15.04 -11.94
C GLY A 155 -0.46 16.51 -12.35
N LYS A 156 -1.20 17.41 -11.70
CA LYS A 156 -1.11 18.87 -11.88
C LYS A 156 -0.38 19.57 -10.73
N GLY A 157 0.02 18.81 -9.71
CA GLY A 157 0.60 19.32 -8.47
C GLY A 157 -0.43 19.80 -7.44
N GLU A 158 -1.73 19.53 -7.65
CA GLU A 158 -2.78 19.90 -6.72
C GLU A 158 -2.84 18.89 -5.56
N ILE A 159 -3.06 19.40 -4.34
CA ILE A 159 -3.17 18.59 -3.13
C ILE A 159 -4.59 18.02 -3.05
N ILE A 160 -4.72 16.69 -3.09
CA ILE A 160 -5.99 15.99 -2.87
C ILE A 160 -6.25 15.79 -1.38
N HIS A 161 -5.20 15.42 -0.63
CA HIS A 161 -5.31 15.09 0.78
C HIS A 161 -3.99 15.36 1.52
N LYS A 162 -4.08 15.66 2.81
CA LYS A 162 -2.93 15.86 3.70
C LYS A 162 -3.17 15.09 5.00
N ILE A 163 -2.16 14.36 5.44
CA ILE A 163 -2.10 13.80 6.79
C ILE A 163 -0.78 14.17 7.46
N ARG A 164 -0.79 14.25 8.79
CA ARG A 164 0.41 14.42 9.60
C ARG A 164 0.57 13.19 10.48
N LEU A 165 1.73 12.56 10.41
CA LEU A 165 2.02 11.32 11.11
C LEU A 165 3.40 11.38 11.78
N HIS A 166 3.58 10.57 12.84
CA HIS A 166 4.90 10.28 13.38
C HIS A 166 5.62 9.32 12.44
N LEU A 167 6.59 9.84 11.68
CA LEU A 167 7.43 9.08 10.77
C LEU A 167 8.89 9.36 11.11
N ASP A 168 9.69 8.31 11.21
CA ASP A 168 11.13 8.46 11.42
C ASP A 168 11.75 9.28 10.28
N ARG A 169 12.84 9.98 10.57
CA ARG A 169 13.48 10.90 9.60
C ARG A 169 13.80 10.22 8.27
N ASP A 170 14.32 8.99 8.32
CA ASP A 170 14.68 8.22 7.13
C ASP A 170 13.44 7.79 6.30
N GLU A 171 12.30 7.57 6.96
CA GLU A 171 11.01 7.35 6.31
C GLU A 171 10.51 8.64 5.66
N CYS A 172 10.57 9.77 6.36
CA CYS A 172 10.08 11.06 5.84
C CYS A 172 10.91 11.55 4.63
N GLU A 173 12.24 11.43 4.71
CA GLU A 173 13.16 11.86 3.66
C GLU A 173 13.30 10.85 2.50
N SER A 174 12.75 9.63 2.63
CA SER A 174 12.97 8.60 1.63
C SER A 174 12.43 9.02 0.26
N PRO A 175 13.21 8.89 -0.83
CA PRO A 175 12.66 9.19 -2.14
C PRO A 175 11.65 8.12 -2.60
N LEU A 176 11.68 6.90 -2.06
CA LEU A 176 10.91 5.76 -2.60
C LEU A 176 9.41 5.97 -2.63
N TYR A 177 8.81 5.61 -3.78
CA TYR A 177 7.39 5.76 -4.06
C TYR A 177 6.89 7.21 -3.94
N THR A 178 7.82 8.17 -4.00
CA THR A 178 7.49 9.59 -4.13
C THR A 178 7.78 10.00 -5.55
N VAL A 179 6.73 10.43 -6.25
CA VAL A 179 6.86 11.17 -7.50
C VAL A 179 6.29 12.55 -7.23
N ARG A 180 7.12 13.57 -7.45
CA ARG A 180 6.73 14.97 -7.23
C ARG A 180 6.50 15.62 -8.58
N HIS A 181 5.32 16.22 -8.73
CA HIS A 181 5.09 17.17 -9.82
C HIS A 181 5.92 18.43 -9.57
N GLU A 182 6.48 19.02 -10.63
CA GLU A 182 7.43 20.14 -10.52
C GLU A 182 6.83 21.39 -9.85
N SER A 183 5.51 21.59 -10.03
CA SER A 183 4.74 22.68 -9.41
C SER A 183 4.51 22.49 -7.90
N PHE A 184 4.61 21.26 -7.37
CA PHE A 184 4.44 21.01 -5.95
C PHE A 184 5.72 21.33 -5.18
N LYS A 185 5.59 22.10 -4.10
CA LYS A 185 6.66 22.39 -3.14
C LYS A 185 6.15 22.07 -1.75
N CYS A 186 7.02 21.49 -0.92
CA CYS A 186 6.72 21.34 0.49
C CYS A 186 6.46 22.73 1.09
N PRO A 187 5.35 22.93 1.82
CA PRO A 187 5.14 24.16 2.57
C PRO A 187 6.29 24.32 3.57
N LEU A 188 6.91 25.50 3.57
CA LEU A 188 7.93 25.90 4.55
C LEU A 188 7.28 26.35 5.85
#